data_AF-A0A8S3GXD3-F1
#
_entry.id   AF-A0A8S3GXD3-F1
#
_cell.length_a   1.000
_cell.length_b   1.000
_cell.length_c   1.000
_cell.angle_alpha   90.00
_cell.angle_beta   90.00
_cell.angle_gamma   90.00
#
_symmetry.space_group_name_H-M   'P 1'
#
loop_
_entity.id
_entity.type
_entity.pdbx_description
1 polymer ?
#
loop_
_entity_poly.entity_id
_entity_poly.type
_entity_poly.pdbx_seq_one_letter_code
_entity_poly.pdbx_strand_id
1 'polypeptide(L)'
;MAFFEPEFNGNNKHGSDVSQLSPEAHDVMTNISRTIPQLTKLIVDIEEHAEARVPYEDAPYVVEVILPCICSYLSCWWSLGPEKVKQTTEPRVTNVTASHMNSVLGSVLKLINNNVDAVEAPWMKRIAVYTQSIIFNSSPNLIEPSFLPVSERIKIKANDLYSQEQSLKNATRLESSEREDIESNLMKGYEILVRDIYAFEPLLIKYVDIHRSHWLKHS
;
A
#
# COMPACT_ATOMS: atom_id res chain seq x y z
N MET A 1 15.50 6.44 -16.43
CA MET A 1 16.60 6.11 -15.50
C MET A 1 16.07 5.21 -14.40
N ALA A 2 16.67 4.04 -14.19
CA ALA A 2 16.30 3.06 -13.16
C ALA A 2 16.87 3.53 -11.80
N PHE A 3 16.17 4.48 -11.18
CA PHE A 3 16.67 5.21 -10.01
C PHE A 3 17.00 4.29 -8.81
N PHE A 4 16.14 3.30 -8.53
CA PHE A 4 16.32 2.35 -7.43
C PHE A 4 17.11 1.09 -7.83
N GLU A 5 17.53 0.99 -9.09
CA GLU A 5 18.31 -0.12 -9.64
C GLU A 5 19.43 0.42 -10.55
N PRO A 6 20.38 1.19 -9.98
CA PRO A 6 21.37 1.93 -10.74
C PRO A 6 22.24 1.04 -11.64
N GLU A 7 22.37 -0.25 -11.32
CA GLU A 7 23.05 -1.26 -12.14
C GLU A 7 22.44 -1.44 -13.54
N PHE A 8 21.17 -1.08 -13.76
CA PHE A 8 20.50 -1.17 -15.05
C PHE A 8 20.50 0.12 -15.86
N ASN A 9 21.05 1.22 -15.32
CA ASN A 9 21.05 2.52 -16.02
C ASN A 9 21.75 2.47 -17.38
N GLY A 10 22.82 1.67 -17.50
CA GLY A 10 23.55 1.50 -18.78
C GLY A 10 22.78 0.72 -19.84
N ASN A 11 21.76 -0.04 -19.45
CA ASN A 11 20.97 -0.86 -20.38
C ASN A 11 19.71 -0.13 -20.88
N ASN A 12 19.35 0.99 -20.25
CA ASN A 12 18.13 1.72 -20.57
C ASN A 12 18.33 2.62 -21.80
N LYS A 13 17.82 2.19 -22.95
CA LYS A 13 17.83 2.95 -24.22
C LYS A 13 17.12 4.31 -24.16
N HIS A 14 16.29 4.55 -23.13
CA HIS A 14 15.59 5.82 -22.87
C HIS A 14 16.19 6.58 -21.69
N GLY A 15 17.22 6.02 -21.04
CA GLY A 15 18.06 6.79 -20.14
C GLY A 15 18.92 7.74 -20.96
N SER A 16 19.12 8.96 -20.44
CA SER A 16 20.14 9.86 -20.97
C SER A 16 21.45 9.07 -21.08
N ASP A 17 22.04 9.03 -22.27
CA ASP A 17 23.33 8.37 -22.47
C ASP A 17 24.34 9.04 -21.52
N VAL A 18 24.70 8.33 -20.44
CA VAL A 18 25.52 8.87 -19.35
C VAL A 18 26.92 9.24 -19.88
N SER A 19 27.31 8.68 -21.04
CA SER A 19 28.54 9.02 -21.75
C SER A 19 28.51 10.36 -22.49
N GLN A 20 27.32 10.94 -22.69
CA GLN A 20 27.13 12.28 -23.29
C GLN A 20 26.95 13.38 -22.24
N LEU A 21 26.94 13.02 -20.94
CA LEU A 21 26.85 13.99 -19.86
C LEU A 21 28.20 14.68 -19.62
N SER A 22 28.16 15.93 -19.14
CA SER A 22 29.37 16.63 -18.72
C SER A 22 30.06 15.89 -17.56
N PRO A 23 31.38 16.06 -17.37
CA PRO A 23 32.10 15.46 -16.24
C PRO A 23 31.45 15.76 -14.88
N GLU A 24 30.93 16.98 -14.71
CA GLU A 24 30.22 17.42 -13.51
C GLU A 24 28.88 16.70 -13.34
N ALA A 25 28.13 16.51 -14.44
CA ALA A 25 26.88 15.75 -14.40
C ALA A 25 27.11 14.27 -14.11
N HIS A 26 28.25 13.71 -14.55
CA HIS A 26 28.66 12.35 -14.24
C HIS A 26 29.00 12.18 -12.75
N ASP A 27 29.72 13.14 -12.17
CA ASP A 27 30.08 13.15 -10.75
C ASP A 27 28.84 13.32 -9.86
N VAL A 28 27.92 14.20 -10.25
CA VAL A 28 26.61 14.36 -9.59
C VAL A 28 25.78 13.08 -9.68
N MET A 29 25.69 12.43 -10.83
CA MET A 29 24.97 11.15 -10.96
C MET A 29 25.59 10.04 -10.13
N THR A 30 26.91 9.99 -10.03
CA THR A 30 27.63 8.99 -9.23
C THR A 30 27.38 9.22 -7.73
N ASN A 31 27.43 10.46 -7.28
CA ASN A 31 27.13 10.83 -5.89
C ASN A 31 25.66 10.56 -5.53
N ILE A 32 24.74 10.90 -6.43
CA ILE A 32 23.30 10.61 -6.28
C ILE A 32 23.08 9.09 -6.19
N SER A 33 23.69 8.30 -7.08
CA SER A 33 23.55 6.83 -7.08
C SER A 33 24.07 6.17 -5.79
N ARG A 34 25.05 6.76 -5.11
CA ARG A 34 25.53 6.28 -3.80
C ARG A 34 24.61 6.63 -2.64
N THR A 35 23.74 7.61 -2.82
CA THR A 35 22.86 8.14 -1.76
C THR A 35 21.46 7.52 -1.82
N ILE A 36 21.04 7.08 -3.01
CA ILE A 36 19.73 6.48 -3.23
C ILE A 36 19.71 5.04 -2.70
N PRO A 37 18.72 4.69 -1.87
CA PRO A 37 18.52 3.31 -1.42
C PRO A 37 18.14 2.39 -2.59
N GLN A 38 18.60 1.14 -2.53
CA GLN A 38 18.22 0.12 -3.51
C GLN A 38 16.76 -0.29 -3.37
N LEU A 39 16.13 -0.70 -4.47
CA LEU A 39 14.74 -1.15 -4.53
C LEU A 39 14.44 -2.20 -3.46
N THR A 40 15.27 -3.24 -3.36
CA THR A 40 15.09 -4.33 -2.39
C THR A 40 15.08 -3.82 -0.96
N LYS A 41 15.98 -2.89 -0.63
CA LYS A 41 16.04 -2.30 0.72
C LYS A 41 14.75 -1.55 1.04
N LEU A 42 14.25 -0.72 0.13
CA LEU A 42 13.03 0.05 0.36
C LEU A 42 11.79 -0.83 0.51
N ILE A 43 11.71 -1.95 -0.21
CA ILE A 43 10.64 -2.93 -0.04
C ILE A 43 10.74 -3.58 1.36
N VAL A 44 11.94 -3.99 1.78
CA VAL A 44 12.17 -4.54 3.12
C VAL A 44 11.82 -3.52 4.20
N ASP A 45 12.18 -2.25 4.05
CA ASP A 45 11.83 -1.19 5.01
C ASP A 45 10.30 -1.06 5.17
N ILE A 46 9.52 -1.21 4.09
CA ILE A 46 8.04 -1.23 4.14
C ILE A 46 7.54 -2.50 4.85
N GLU A 47 8.10 -3.67 4.55
CA GLU A 47 7.73 -4.94 5.15
C GLU A 47 8.00 -4.97 6.66
N GLU A 48 9.20 -4.54 7.08
CA GLU A 48 9.60 -4.44 8.48
C GLU A 48 8.72 -3.46 9.24
N HIS A 49 8.41 -2.30 8.65
CA HIS A 49 7.50 -1.33 9.26
C HIS A 49 6.08 -1.91 9.44
N ALA A 50 5.59 -2.67 8.47
CA ALA A 50 4.30 -3.35 8.56
C ALA A 50 4.27 -4.46 9.64
N GLU A 51 5.41 -5.13 9.86
CA GLU A 51 5.53 -6.21 10.84
C GLU A 51 5.75 -5.69 12.27
N ALA A 52 6.56 -4.65 12.43
CA ALA A 52 7.00 -4.15 13.73
C ALA A 52 5.85 -3.55 14.56
N ARG A 53 4.71 -3.21 13.95
CA ARG A 53 3.56 -2.54 14.59
C ARG A 53 3.98 -1.30 15.40
N VAL A 54 5.04 -0.64 14.94
CA VAL A 54 5.52 0.60 15.55
C VAL A 54 4.49 1.70 15.31
N PRO A 55 4.35 2.67 16.24
CA PRO A 55 3.56 3.87 16.01
C PRO A 55 3.96 4.53 14.68
N TYR A 56 2.97 5.05 13.96
CA TYR A 56 3.20 5.75 12.70
C TYR A 56 4.14 6.95 12.89
N GLU A 57 4.08 7.61 14.04
CA GLU A 57 4.90 8.78 14.37
C GLU A 57 6.41 8.49 14.37
N ASP A 58 6.81 7.23 14.58
CA ASP A 58 8.22 6.85 14.61
C ASP A 58 8.86 6.85 13.22
N ALA A 59 8.08 6.58 12.17
CA ALA A 59 8.58 6.50 10.80
C ALA A 59 7.53 6.91 9.74
N PRO A 60 6.98 8.15 9.80
CA PRO A 60 5.91 8.58 8.89
C PRO A 60 6.37 8.61 7.42
N TYR A 61 7.67 8.83 7.20
CA TYR A 61 8.27 8.84 5.88
C TYR A 61 8.17 7.49 5.14
N VAL A 62 8.04 6.37 5.86
CA VAL A 62 7.87 5.04 5.22
C VAL A 62 6.55 4.98 4.48
N VAL A 63 5.46 5.42 5.11
CA VAL A 63 4.11 5.39 4.54
C VAL A 63 3.86 6.56 3.59
N GLU A 64 4.39 7.75 3.90
CA GLU A 64 4.07 8.96 3.14
C GLU A 64 5.01 9.26 1.98
N VAL A 65 6.24 8.73 2.01
CA VAL A 65 7.27 9.01 0.98
C VAL A 65 7.71 7.72 0.30
N ILE A 66 8.21 6.75 1.06
CA ILE A 66 8.79 5.52 0.48
C ILE A 66 7.71 4.70 -0.23
N LEU A 67 6.59 4.41 0.43
CA LEU A 67 5.52 3.59 -0.14
C LEU A 67 4.95 4.16 -1.46
N PRO A 68 4.57 5.46 -1.57
CA PRO A 68 4.11 6.02 -2.83
C PRO A 68 5.15 5.97 -3.94
N CYS A 69 6.43 6.21 -3.61
CA CYS A 69 7.54 6.09 -4.54
C CYS A 69 7.69 4.66 -5.07
N ILE A 70 7.65 3.66 -4.18
CA ILE A 70 7.75 2.24 -4.55
C ILE A 70 6.55 1.79 -5.38
N CYS A 71 5.32 2.12 -4.99
CA CYS A 71 4.13 1.80 -5.79
C CYS A 71 4.24 2.36 -7.21
N SER A 72 4.66 3.62 -7.35
CA SER A 72 4.83 4.27 -8.66
C SER A 72 5.95 3.62 -9.47
N TYR A 73 7.08 3.31 -8.84
CA TYR A 73 8.22 2.68 -9.50
C TYR A 73 7.84 1.27 -9.99
N LEU A 74 7.30 0.42 -9.12
CA LEU A 74 6.90 -0.93 -9.50
C LEU A 74 5.91 -0.92 -10.66
N SER A 75 4.88 -0.07 -10.60
CA SER A 75 3.85 0.04 -11.64
C SER A 75 4.44 0.45 -13.00
N CYS A 76 5.38 1.40 -13.01
CA CYS A 76 6.03 1.89 -14.23
C CYS A 76 6.94 0.82 -14.87
N TRP A 77 7.75 0.15 -14.06
CA TRP A 77 8.84 -0.70 -14.55
C TRP A 77 8.45 -2.15 -14.83
N TRP A 78 7.33 -2.63 -14.28
CA TRP A 78 6.93 -4.05 -14.43
C TRP A 78 6.75 -4.49 -15.88
N SER A 79 6.25 -3.62 -16.76
CA SER A 79 6.07 -3.95 -18.18
C SER A 79 7.38 -4.28 -18.90
N LEU A 80 8.51 -3.79 -18.39
CA LEU A 80 9.87 -4.03 -18.86
C LEU A 80 10.61 -5.11 -18.04
N GLY A 81 9.92 -5.70 -17.06
CA GLY A 81 10.46 -6.73 -16.19
C GLY A 81 10.64 -8.09 -16.90
N PRO A 82 11.40 -9.00 -16.27
CA PRO A 82 11.72 -10.32 -16.82
C PRO A 82 10.49 -11.20 -17.11
N GLU A 83 9.36 -10.95 -16.44
CA GLU A 83 8.12 -11.72 -16.62
C GLU A 83 7.41 -11.41 -17.94
N LYS A 84 7.52 -10.15 -18.38
CA LYS A 84 6.91 -9.63 -19.62
C LYS A 84 7.86 -9.75 -20.80
N VAL A 85 9.13 -9.41 -20.59
CA VAL A 85 10.17 -9.45 -21.62
C VAL A 85 10.85 -10.82 -21.59
N LYS A 86 10.17 -11.82 -22.15
CA LYS A 86 10.73 -13.17 -22.29
C LYS A 86 11.70 -13.19 -23.46
N GLN A 87 13.00 -13.34 -23.17
CA GLN A 87 14.02 -13.74 -24.15
C GLN A 87 14.22 -12.80 -25.34
N THR A 88 14.31 -11.49 -25.11
CA THR A 88 14.96 -10.61 -26.09
C THR A 88 16.47 -10.71 -25.92
N THR A 89 17.24 -10.68 -27.02
CA THR A 89 18.70 -10.45 -27.01
C THR A 89 19.09 -9.10 -26.40
N GLU A 90 18.11 -8.26 -26.10
CA GLU A 90 18.29 -6.96 -25.46
C GLU A 90 18.66 -7.10 -23.99
N PRO A 91 19.58 -6.25 -23.49
CA PRO A 91 20.03 -6.31 -22.11
C PRO A 91 18.89 -5.95 -21.15
N ARG A 92 18.83 -6.67 -20.02
CA ARG A 92 17.83 -6.46 -18.97
C ARG A 92 17.90 -5.04 -18.42
N VAL A 93 16.74 -4.39 -18.28
CA VAL A 93 16.66 -2.98 -17.82
C VAL A 93 16.05 -2.80 -16.43
N THR A 94 15.54 -3.88 -15.81
CA THR A 94 14.99 -3.88 -14.44
C THR A 94 14.84 -5.30 -13.89
N ASN A 95 14.85 -5.45 -12.57
CA ASN A 95 14.50 -6.65 -11.82
C ASN A 95 13.06 -6.65 -11.28
N VAL A 96 12.25 -5.63 -11.55
CA VAL A 96 10.86 -5.56 -11.06
C VAL A 96 10.02 -6.76 -11.55
N THR A 97 9.25 -7.35 -10.63
CA THR A 97 8.44 -8.56 -10.85
C THR A 97 7.09 -8.40 -10.18
N ALA A 98 6.12 -9.25 -10.54
CA ALA A 98 4.85 -9.35 -9.82
C ALA A 98 5.08 -9.72 -8.35
N SER A 99 6.13 -10.49 -8.02
CA SER A 99 6.44 -10.83 -6.62
C SER A 99 6.70 -9.59 -5.76
N HIS A 100 7.40 -8.59 -6.28
CA HIS A 100 7.63 -7.32 -5.55
C HIS A 100 6.31 -6.58 -5.30
N MET A 101 5.41 -6.53 -6.28
CA MET A 101 4.09 -5.91 -6.10
C MET A 101 3.24 -6.63 -5.06
N ASN A 102 3.28 -7.96 -5.07
CA ASN A 102 2.53 -8.78 -4.10
C ASN A 102 3.04 -8.57 -2.67
N SER A 103 4.36 -8.51 -2.48
CA SER A 103 4.98 -8.21 -1.18
C SER A 103 4.53 -6.84 -0.67
N VAL A 104 4.66 -5.78 -1.49
CA VAL A 104 4.27 -4.42 -1.09
C VAL A 104 2.77 -4.33 -0.82
N LEU A 105 1.92 -4.93 -1.66
CA LEU A 105 0.47 -4.95 -1.44
C LEU A 105 0.09 -5.69 -0.15
N GLY A 106 0.73 -6.82 0.13
CA GLY A 106 0.56 -7.55 1.38
C GLY A 106 0.93 -6.72 2.61
N SER A 107 2.05 -6.01 2.55
CA SER A 107 2.49 -5.09 3.61
C SER A 107 1.53 -3.91 3.81
N VAL A 108 0.98 -3.34 2.72
CA VAL A 108 -0.05 -2.29 2.81
C VAL A 108 -1.31 -2.82 3.50
N LEU A 109 -1.80 -4.00 3.10
CA LEU A 109 -2.98 -4.59 3.73
C LEU A 109 -2.72 -4.90 5.21
N LYS A 110 -1.52 -5.35 5.56
CA LYS A 110 -1.10 -5.55 6.95
C LYS A 110 -1.06 -4.22 7.73
N LEU A 111 -0.53 -3.14 7.15
CA LEU A 111 -0.54 -1.80 7.76
C LEU A 111 -1.96 -1.31 8.02
N ILE A 112 -2.85 -1.42 7.03
CA ILE A 112 -4.27 -1.08 7.17
C ILE A 112 -4.88 -1.94 8.28
N ASN A 113 -4.67 -3.26 8.23
CA ASN A 113 -5.19 -4.20 9.22
C ASN A 113 -4.80 -3.75 10.62
N ASN A 114 -3.51 -3.53 10.87
CA ASN A 114 -2.96 -3.17 12.18
C ASN A 114 -3.58 -1.88 12.75
N ASN A 115 -3.99 -0.95 11.89
CA ASN A 115 -4.51 0.37 12.26
C ASN A 115 -6.04 0.51 12.14
N VAL A 116 -6.78 -0.57 11.85
CA VAL A 116 -8.24 -0.56 11.98
C VAL A 116 -8.59 -0.20 13.42
N ASP A 117 -9.47 0.79 13.58
CA ASP A 117 -9.89 1.41 14.85
C ASP A 117 -8.83 2.29 15.54
N ALA A 118 -7.70 2.59 14.89
CA ALA A 118 -6.74 3.53 15.44
C ALA A 118 -7.31 4.95 15.42
N VAL A 119 -7.19 5.70 16.53
CA VAL A 119 -7.68 7.09 16.59
C VAL A 119 -6.85 7.99 15.66
N GLU A 120 -5.52 7.90 15.75
CA GLU A 120 -4.58 8.75 15.02
C GLU A 120 -3.92 8.03 13.84
N ALA A 121 -4.62 7.98 12.71
CA ALA A 121 -4.06 7.44 11.47
C ALA A 121 -4.51 8.23 10.22
N PRO A 122 -4.19 9.54 10.12
CA PRO A 122 -4.63 10.37 9.00
C PRO A 122 -4.11 9.88 7.63
N TRP A 123 -2.97 9.20 7.59
CA TRP A 123 -2.36 8.62 6.39
C TRP A 123 -3.26 7.56 5.72
N MET A 124 -4.12 6.89 6.48
CA MET A 124 -5.03 5.86 5.95
C MET A 124 -5.99 6.42 4.88
N LYS A 125 -6.30 7.72 4.93
CA LYS A 125 -7.13 8.39 3.91
C LYS A 125 -6.50 8.41 2.52
N ARG A 126 -5.17 8.26 2.42
CA ARG A 126 -4.43 8.37 1.15
C ARG A 126 -3.80 7.05 0.70
N ILE A 127 -3.60 6.08 1.60
CA ILE A 127 -2.82 4.87 1.30
C ILE A 127 -3.37 4.09 0.10
N ALA A 128 -4.68 4.05 -0.05
CA ALA A 128 -5.32 3.36 -1.17
C ALA A 128 -4.97 4.00 -2.53
N VAL A 129 -4.90 5.33 -2.59
CA VAL A 129 -4.62 6.10 -3.82
C VAL A 129 -3.30 5.66 -4.46
N TYR A 130 -2.26 5.52 -3.64
CA TYR A 130 -0.93 5.14 -4.13
C TYR A 130 -0.85 3.66 -4.48
N THR A 131 -1.49 2.82 -3.67
CA THR A 131 -1.39 1.35 -3.76
C THR A 131 -2.18 0.78 -4.93
N GLN A 132 -3.23 1.45 -5.39
CA GLN A 132 -4.03 1.00 -6.53
C GLN A 132 -3.21 0.75 -7.82
N SER A 133 -2.06 1.41 -7.97
CA SER A 133 -1.19 1.30 -9.15
C SER A 133 -0.52 -0.07 -9.29
N ILE A 134 -0.38 -0.83 -8.21
CA ILE A 134 0.30 -2.14 -8.19
C ILE A 134 -0.65 -3.34 -8.15
N ILE A 135 -1.95 -3.13 -7.87
CA ILE A 135 -2.95 -4.21 -7.79
C ILE A 135 -3.08 -4.99 -9.11
N PHE A 136 -2.88 -4.34 -10.26
CA PHE A 136 -3.12 -4.99 -11.56
C PHE A 136 -2.30 -6.26 -11.80
N ASN A 137 -1.10 -6.35 -11.24
CA ASN A 137 -0.24 -7.54 -11.36
C ASN A 137 -0.16 -8.34 -10.05
N SER A 138 -1.15 -8.19 -9.18
CA SER A 138 -1.22 -8.99 -7.96
C SER A 138 -1.65 -10.43 -8.28
N SER A 139 -1.25 -11.35 -7.41
CA SER A 139 -1.68 -12.75 -7.42
C SER A 139 -3.12 -12.86 -6.90
N PRO A 140 -3.93 -13.82 -7.40
CA PRO A 140 -5.26 -14.12 -6.85
C PRO A 140 -5.21 -14.73 -5.44
N ASN A 141 -4.03 -15.12 -4.95
CA ASN A 141 -3.85 -15.82 -3.67
C ASN A 141 -3.70 -14.88 -2.46
N LEU A 142 -3.92 -13.57 -2.62
CA LEU A 142 -3.83 -12.60 -1.52
C LEU A 142 -5.14 -12.47 -0.71
N ILE A 143 -6.24 -13.09 -1.14
CA ILE A 143 -7.53 -12.97 -0.44
C ILE A 143 -7.39 -13.43 1.01
N GLU A 144 -7.07 -14.70 1.20
CA GLU A 144 -7.05 -15.36 2.49
C GLU A 144 -5.99 -14.78 3.44
N PRO A 145 -4.70 -14.62 3.03
CA PRO A 145 -3.67 -14.14 3.96
C PRO A 145 -3.68 -12.63 4.19
N SER A 146 -4.37 -11.83 3.37
CA SER A 146 -4.22 -10.36 3.41
C SER A 146 -5.52 -9.57 3.36
N PHE A 147 -6.42 -9.83 2.41
CA PHE A 147 -7.68 -9.05 2.31
C PHE A 147 -8.72 -9.47 3.37
N LEU A 148 -8.86 -10.78 3.60
CA LEU A 148 -9.88 -11.32 4.50
C LEU A 148 -9.70 -10.82 5.96
N PRO A 149 -8.49 -10.83 6.56
CA PRO A 149 -8.30 -10.32 7.92
C PRO A 149 -8.74 -8.85 8.10
N VAL A 150 -8.48 -8.00 7.10
CA VAL A 150 -8.88 -6.58 7.14
C VAL A 150 -10.40 -6.46 7.09
N SER A 151 -11.04 -7.17 6.15
CA SER A 151 -12.50 -7.17 6.00
C SER A 151 -13.20 -7.65 7.27
N GLU A 152 -12.68 -8.71 7.89
CA GLU A 152 -13.22 -9.24 9.15
C GLU A 152 -13.10 -8.23 10.29
N ARG A 153 -11.94 -7.57 10.46
CA ARG A 153 -11.77 -6.53 11.49
C ARG A 153 -12.72 -5.35 11.29
N ILE A 154 -12.85 -4.85 10.07
CA ILE A 154 -13.78 -3.74 9.75
C ILE A 154 -15.22 -4.17 10.04
N LYS A 155 -15.61 -5.39 9.66
CA LYS A 155 -16.94 -5.94 9.92
C LYS A 155 -17.24 -6.04 11.41
N ILE A 156 -16.29 -6.54 12.21
CA ILE A 156 -16.44 -6.62 13.68
C ILE A 156 -16.68 -5.22 14.24
N LYS A 157 -15.84 -4.24 13.88
CA LYS A 157 -15.99 -2.85 14.35
C LYS A 157 -17.33 -2.24 13.94
N ALA A 158 -17.78 -2.47 12.72
CA ALA A 158 -19.08 -2.00 12.23
C ALA A 158 -20.25 -2.57 13.05
N ASN A 159 -20.22 -3.87 13.36
CA ASN A 159 -21.25 -4.51 14.19
C ASN A 159 -21.24 -3.99 15.63
N ASP A 160 -20.07 -3.73 16.20
CA ASP A 160 -19.94 -3.20 17.55
C ASP A 160 -20.53 -1.80 17.66
N LEU A 161 -20.22 -0.90 16.71
CA LEU A 161 -20.80 0.44 16.66
C LEU A 161 -22.32 0.40 16.46
N TYR A 162 -22.80 -0.46 15.55
CA TYR A 162 -24.23 -0.65 15.34
C TYR A 162 -24.94 -1.15 16.61
N SER A 163 -24.34 -2.09 17.35
CA SER A 163 -24.89 -2.59 18.62
C SER A 163 -24.98 -1.49 19.68
N GLN A 164 -23.95 -0.63 19.77
CA GLN A 164 -23.95 0.52 20.67
C GLN A 164 -25.04 1.54 20.29
N GLU A 165 -25.20 1.83 18.99
CA GLU A 165 -26.27 2.68 18.46
C GLU A 165 -27.66 2.15 18.84
N GLN A 166 -27.92 0.85 18.63
CA GLN A 166 -29.20 0.24 18.99
C GLN A 166 -29.45 0.29 20.51
N SER A 167 -28.40 0.08 21.31
CA SER A 167 -28.50 0.14 22.78
C SER A 167 -28.86 1.55 23.25
N LEU A 168 -28.20 2.57 22.71
CA LEU A 168 -28.50 3.98 23.00
C LEU A 168 -29.92 4.37 22.58
N LYS A 169 -30.37 3.91 21.41
CA LYS A 169 -31.73 4.16 20.91
C LYS A 169 -32.80 3.60 21.85
N ASN A 170 -32.56 2.43 22.43
CA ASN A 170 -33.49 1.76 23.34
C ASN A 170 -33.36 2.23 24.80
N ALA A 171 -32.35 3.04 25.13
CA ALA A 171 -32.15 3.55 26.46
C ALA A 171 -33.20 4.62 26.82
N THR A 172 -34.03 4.30 27.82
CA THR A 172 -35.14 5.16 28.30
C THR A 172 -34.80 5.92 29.58
N ARG A 173 -33.67 5.61 30.22
CA ARG A 173 -33.21 6.18 31.50
C ARG A 173 -31.75 6.62 31.42
N LEU A 174 -31.46 7.55 30.52
CA LEU A 174 -30.17 8.25 30.48
C LEU A 174 -30.43 9.73 30.77
N GLU A 175 -29.54 10.35 31.55
CA GLU A 175 -29.53 11.79 31.65
C GLU A 175 -29.20 12.41 30.29
N SER A 176 -29.72 13.61 30.01
CA SER A 176 -29.51 14.29 28.73
C SER A 176 -28.02 14.45 28.37
N SER A 177 -27.19 14.81 29.35
CA SER A 177 -25.75 14.98 29.14
C SER A 177 -25.04 13.66 28.86
N GLU A 178 -25.40 12.60 29.58
CA GLU A 178 -24.85 11.26 29.37
C GLU A 178 -25.19 10.73 27.96
N ARG A 179 -26.41 11.01 27.50
CA ARG A 179 -26.83 10.67 26.13
C ARG A 179 -25.97 11.39 25.09
N GLU A 180 -25.77 12.70 25.25
CA GLU A 180 -24.96 13.53 24.35
C GLU A 180 -23.50 13.04 24.28
N ASP A 181 -22.91 12.64 25.41
CA ASP A 181 -21.56 12.11 25.47
C ASP A 181 -21.43 10.77 24.71
N ILE A 182 -22.40 9.87 24.86
CA ILE A 182 -22.42 8.59 24.13
C ILE A 182 -22.62 8.84 22.63
N GLU A 183 -23.52 9.74 22.24
CA GLU A 183 -23.73 10.13 20.84
C GLU A 183 -22.46 10.69 20.20
N SER A 184 -21.74 11.56 20.92
CA SER A 184 -20.47 12.14 20.48
C SER A 184 -19.40 11.05 20.27
N ASN A 185 -19.28 10.10 21.20
CA ASN A 185 -18.34 9.00 21.07
C ASN A 185 -18.71 8.05 19.91
N LEU A 186 -19.99 7.79 19.71
CA LEU A 186 -20.48 6.97 18.61
C LEU A 186 -20.18 7.63 17.25
N MET A 187 -20.39 8.95 17.13
CA MET A 187 -20.04 9.71 15.93
C MET A 187 -18.54 9.61 15.61
N LYS A 188 -17.66 9.81 16.60
CA LYS A 188 -16.20 9.64 16.42
C LYS A 188 -15.86 8.21 15.98
N GLY A 189 -16.53 7.20 16.55
CA GLY A 189 -16.37 5.81 16.17
C GLY A 189 -16.75 5.56 14.70
N TYR A 190 -17.87 6.11 14.24
CA TYR A 190 -18.27 6.03 12.84
C TYR A 190 -17.31 6.78 11.90
N GLU A 191 -16.77 7.93 12.30
CA GLU A 191 -15.76 8.64 11.50
C GLU A 191 -14.50 7.79 11.27
N ILE A 192 -14.03 7.10 12.31
CA ILE A 192 -12.90 6.15 12.22
C ILE A 192 -13.27 4.96 11.33
N LEU A 193 -14.44 4.35 11.53
CA LEU A 193 -14.91 3.23 10.70
C LEU A 193 -14.96 3.63 9.22
N VAL A 194 -15.51 4.80 8.92
CA VAL A 194 -15.57 5.33 7.56
C VAL A 194 -14.17 5.48 6.96
N ARG A 195 -13.21 6.06 7.70
CA ARG A 195 -11.82 6.14 7.26
C ARG A 195 -11.24 4.76 6.94
N ASP A 196 -11.46 3.78 7.79
CA ASP A 196 -10.92 2.43 7.62
C ASP A 196 -11.51 1.73 6.40
N ILE A 197 -12.82 1.90 6.17
CA ILE A 197 -13.52 1.47 4.95
C ILE A 197 -12.90 2.15 3.72
N TYR A 198 -12.67 3.46 3.74
CA TYR A 198 -12.06 4.18 2.62
C TYR A 198 -10.60 3.79 2.36
N ALA A 199 -9.86 3.34 3.37
CA ALA A 199 -8.51 2.83 3.21
C ALA A 199 -8.48 1.45 2.52
N PHE A 200 -9.51 0.64 2.74
CA PHE A 200 -9.56 -0.77 2.31
C PHE A 200 -10.40 -1.02 1.05
N GLU A 201 -11.65 -0.55 1.02
CA GLU A 201 -12.63 -0.84 -0.05
C GLU A 201 -12.10 -0.54 -1.47
N PRO A 202 -11.43 0.61 -1.73
CA PRO A 202 -10.93 0.88 -3.08
C PRO A 202 -9.88 -0.13 -3.56
N LEU A 203 -9.19 -0.80 -2.64
CA LEU A 203 -8.25 -1.88 -2.96
C LEU A 203 -8.99 -3.19 -3.19
N LEU A 204 -9.94 -3.52 -2.31
CA LEU A 204 -10.74 -4.75 -2.41
C LEU A 204 -11.55 -4.80 -3.72
N ILE A 205 -12.29 -3.73 -4.02
CA ILE A 205 -13.10 -3.63 -5.25
C ILE A 205 -12.25 -3.91 -6.48
N LYS A 206 -11.13 -3.18 -6.61
CA LYS A 206 -10.22 -3.32 -7.75
C LYS A 206 -9.63 -4.72 -7.85
N TYR A 207 -9.22 -5.29 -6.72
CA TYR A 207 -8.65 -6.64 -6.67
C TYR A 207 -9.69 -7.71 -7.09
N VAL A 208 -10.91 -7.63 -6.57
CA VAL A 208 -12.00 -8.55 -6.94
C VAL A 208 -12.32 -8.42 -8.43
N ASP A 209 -12.41 -7.21 -8.96
CA ASP A 209 -12.70 -6.98 -10.38
C ASP A 209 -11.67 -7.64 -11.30
N ILE A 210 -10.37 -7.59 -10.92
CA ILE A 210 -9.28 -8.21 -11.70
C ILE A 210 -9.38 -9.74 -11.66
N HIS A 211 -9.66 -10.32 -10.49
CA HIS A 211 -9.54 -11.77 -10.27
C HIS A 211 -10.85 -12.54 -10.39
N ARG A 212 -12.01 -11.86 -10.46
CA ARG A 212 -13.34 -12.48 -10.55
C ARG A 212 -13.44 -13.51 -11.67
N SER A 213 -12.99 -13.18 -12.88
CA SER A 213 -13.04 -14.10 -14.01
C SER A 213 -12.12 -15.31 -13.84
N HIS A 214 -11.01 -15.16 -13.11
CA HIS A 214 -10.11 -16.26 -12.79
C HIS A 214 -10.78 -17.24 -11.82
N TRP A 215 -11.38 -16.74 -10.72
CA TRP A 215 -12.04 -17.60 -9.74
C TRP A 215 -13.26 -18.33 -10.32
N LEU A 216 -14.08 -17.65 -11.13
CA LEU A 216 -15.24 -18.30 -11.78
C LEU A 216 -14.87 -19.44 -12.73
N LYS A 217 -13.64 -19.49 -13.22
CA LYS A 217 -13.15 -20.56 -14.11
C LYS A 217 -12.53 -21.74 -13.35
N HIS A 218 -12.14 -21.53 -12.10
CA HIS A 218 -11.43 -22.52 -11.27
C HIS A 218 -12.21 -22.84 -9.99
N SER A 219 -13.51 -22.52 -9.95
CA SER A 219 -14.45 -22.84 -8.87
C SER A 219 -15.11 -24.19 -9.06
#